data_AF-A0A1E7EX39-F1
#
_entry.id   AF-A0A1E7EX39-F1
#
_cell.length_a   1.000
_cell.length_b   1.000
_cell.length_c   1.000
_cell.angle_alpha   90.00
_cell.angle_beta   90.00
_cell.angle_gamma   90.00
#
_symmetry.space_group_name_H-M   'P 1'
#
loop_
_entity.id
_entity.type
_entity.pdbx_description
1 polymer ?
#
loop_
_entity_poly.entity_id
_entity_poly.type
_entity_poly.pdbx_seq_one_letter_code
_entity_poly.pdbx_strand_id
1 'polypeptide(L)'
;MFMQRGIFFTTTAIIGAGTTVGTLSLFPQLAQAAAASEKEKVGLMTPSDVAELLHPIPTFTIVDEMGVPFTVVGEDAKVTGYFFTSYPEASRILRLAKTTADKSIAKMKRDGEFSLEEIGSNPWKKARISTVPLDYAVTIVSKANMMAGGGVYFKIAPAEEDVNNALAVTGDNDLSEGKVPLFYYEDFTIDVNIKGDDTGEARNKKSPLYFRKDELEKEWRRLNPKIKEAPKVSVTELFSILTELVRPDGTDNELKDLVFISPKGSETKRTECIKKGGKEAPFVVGKRIIVL
;
A
#
# COMPACT_ATOMS: atom_id res chain seq x y z
N MET A 1 22.20 9.31 18.00
CA MET A 1 22.59 10.72 17.75
C MET A 1 23.37 10.76 16.44
N PHE A 2 22.73 11.22 15.37
CA PHE A 2 23.24 11.69 14.05
C PHE A 2 22.01 11.67 13.12
N MET A 3 21.73 12.64 12.23
CA MET A 3 21.93 14.08 12.23
C MET A 3 21.01 14.61 11.12
N GLN A 4 20.17 15.58 11.44
CA GLN A 4 19.34 16.32 10.49
C GLN A 4 20.25 17.27 9.69
N ARG A 5 20.20 17.26 8.35
CA ARG A 5 20.80 18.35 7.54
C ARG A 5 19.87 18.73 6.39
N GLY A 6 19.33 19.94 6.49
CA GLY A 6 18.64 20.64 5.42
C GLY A 6 19.62 21.17 4.38
N ILE A 7 19.13 21.33 3.15
CA ILE A 7 19.87 21.91 2.03
C ILE A 7 19.14 23.20 1.61
N PHE A 8 19.88 24.31 1.65
CA PHE A 8 19.52 25.60 1.08
C PHE A 8 19.76 25.59 -0.43
N PHE A 9 18.82 26.14 -1.20
CA PHE A 9 19.03 26.46 -2.62
C PHE A 9 19.36 27.95 -2.76
N THR A 10 20.54 28.26 -3.31
CA THR A 10 20.90 29.61 -3.79
C THR A 10 20.60 29.73 -5.27
N THR A 11 19.67 30.61 -5.63
CA THR A 11 19.34 30.94 -7.02
C THR A 11 20.30 32.00 -7.53
N THR A 12 21.07 31.69 -8.57
CA THR A 12 21.84 32.69 -9.33
C THR A 12 21.13 32.95 -10.65
N ALA A 13 20.70 34.19 -10.84
CA ALA A 13 20.19 34.70 -12.12
C ALA A 13 21.35 35.05 -13.05
N ILE A 14 21.23 34.73 -14.34
CA ILE A 14 22.05 35.31 -15.40
C ILE A 14 21.13 35.85 -16.49
N ILE A 15 21.23 37.16 -16.71
CA ILE A 15 20.68 37.93 -17.82
C ILE A 15 21.74 37.90 -18.94
N GLY A 16 21.32 37.73 -20.20
CA GLY A 16 22.22 37.95 -21.35
C GLY A 16 21.54 37.75 -22.69
N ALA A 17 21.29 38.86 -23.39
CA ALA A 17 20.77 38.95 -24.75
C ALA A 17 21.82 38.55 -25.81
N GLY A 18 21.37 38.22 -27.03
CA GLY A 18 22.25 38.25 -28.21
C GLY A 18 21.82 37.39 -29.39
N THR A 19 21.28 38.05 -30.41
CA THR A 19 21.03 37.60 -31.79
C THR A 19 22.29 37.12 -32.53
N THR A 20 22.21 36.10 -33.39
CA THR A 20 22.40 36.18 -34.86
C THR A 20 22.46 34.79 -35.51
N VAL A 21 21.89 34.73 -36.72
CA VAL A 21 21.78 33.57 -37.62
C VAL A 21 23.03 33.53 -38.51
N GLY A 22 23.62 32.35 -38.73
CA GLY A 22 24.75 32.20 -39.63
C GLY A 22 25.06 30.73 -39.94
N THR A 23 24.57 30.27 -41.08
CA THR A 23 24.84 28.99 -41.75
C THR A 23 26.34 28.77 -42.04
N LEU A 24 26.83 27.52 -41.97
CA LEU A 24 27.49 26.82 -43.10
C LEU A 24 28.08 25.46 -42.71
N SER A 25 28.05 24.56 -43.71
CA SER A 25 28.87 23.36 -43.93
C SER A 25 28.70 22.14 -43.00
N LEU A 26 27.93 21.17 -43.49
CA LEU A 26 27.95 19.77 -43.08
C LEU A 26 28.66 18.94 -44.17
N PHE A 27 29.81 18.37 -43.86
CA PHE A 27 30.34 17.13 -44.43
C PHE A 27 31.45 16.58 -43.51
N PRO A 28 31.77 15.28 -43.57
CA PRO A 28 31.66 14.39 -42.40
C PRO A 28 33.03 13.88 -41.96
N GLN A 29 33.25 13.77 -40.64
CA GLN A 29 34.34 12.93 -40.16
C GLN A 29 34.07 12.38 -38.77
N LEU A 30 34.36 11.09 -38.66
CA LEU A 30 34.33 10.23 -37.49
C LEU A 30 34.45 10.97 -36.14
N ALA A 31 33.40 10.85 -35.33
CA ALA A 31 33.56 10.68 -33.91
C ALA A 31 32.75 9.44 -33.53
N GLN A 32 33.47 8.34 -33.37
CA GLN A 32 33.08 7.18 -32.61
C GLN A 32 32.82 7.65 -31.17
N ALA A 33 31.65 8.26 -30.95
CA ALA A 33 31.14 8.52 -29.63
C ALA A 33 30.74 7.15 -29.08
N ALA A 34 31.54 6.71 -28.11
CA ALA A 34 31.29 5.53 -27.32
C ALA A 34 29.79 5.42 -27.03
N ALA A 35 29.21 4.27 -27.39
CA ALA A 35 28.08 3.74 -26.67
C ALA A 35 28.56 3.54 -25.22
N ALA A 36 28.54 4.62 -24.44
CA ALA A 36 28.37 4.52 -23.02
C ALA A 36 27.03 3.82 -22.87
N SER A 37 27.10 2.50 -22.68
CA SER A 37 26.11 1.77 -21.91
C SER A 37 25.90 2.60 -20.66
N GLU A 38 24.89 3.48 -20.65
CA GLU A 38 24.25 3.89 -19.43
C GLU A 38 23.85 2.57 -18.78
N LYS A 39 24.69 2.09 -17.85
CA LYS A 39 24.29 1.03 -16.95
C LYS A 39 23.08 1.61 -16.24
N GLU A 40 21.90 1.21 -16.71
CA GLU A 40 20.64 1.54 -16.10
C GLU A 40 20.84 1.30 -14.60
N LYS A 41 20.73 2.38 -13.81
CA LYS A 41 21.02 2.33 -12.38
C LYS A 41 19.93 1.51 -11.72
N VAL A 42 20.13 0.19 -11.71
CA VAL A 42 19.18 -0.77 -11.16
C VAL A 42 19.04 -0.50 -9.67
N GLY A 43 17.81 -0.42 -9.18
CA GLY A 43 17.54 -0.34 -7.75
C GLY A 43 17.99 -1.60 -7.01
N LEU A 44 17.81 -1.63 -5.69
CA LEU A 44 18.13 -2.82 -4.88
C LEU A 44 17.34 -4.04 -5.35
N MET A 45 16.12 -3.83 -5.81
CA MET A 45 15.23 -4.83 -6.39
C MET A 45 14.57 -4.27 -7.64
N THR A 46 14.22 -5.15 -8.59
CA THR A 46 13.38 -4.74 -9.73
C THR A 46 11.93 -4.56 -9.25
N PRO A 47 11.10 -3.79 -9.96
CA PRO A 47 9.66 -3.72 -9.66
C PRO A 47 8.96 -5.09 -9.68
N SER A 48 9.47 -6.04 -10.47
CA SER A 48 8.96 -7.41 -10.50
C SER A 48 9.27 -8.16 -9.21
N ASP A 49 10.51 -8.08 -8.72
CA ASP A 49 10.90 -8.73 -7.46
C ASP A 49 10.12 -8.17 -6.27
N VAL A 50 9.86 -6.86 -6.27
CA VAL A 50 9.01 -6.21 -5.25
C VAL A 50 7.56 -6.70 -5.35
N ALA A 51 7.04 -6.90 -6.55
CA ALA A 51 5.70 -7.46 -6.72
C ALA A 51 5.62 -8.90 -6.19
N GLU A 52 6.62 -9.74 -6.46
CA GLU A 52 6.70 -11.10 -5.91
C GLU A 52 6.78 -11.12 -4.38
N LEU A 53 7.51 -10.17 -3.79
CA LEU A 53 7.61 -10.00 -2.33
C LEU A 53 6.27 -9.64 -1.68
N LEU A 54 5.42 -8.87 -2.37
CA LEU A 54 4.12 -8.41 -1.87
C LEU A 54 2.96 -9.34 -2.22
N HIS A 55 3.07 -10.15 -3.28
CA HIS A 55 2.00 -11.01 -3.78
C HIS A 55 1.39 -11.96 -2.74
N PRO A 56 2.15 -12.56 -1.81
CA PRO A 56 1.60 -13.42 -0.77
C PRO A 56 0.71 -12.70 0.24
N ILE A 57 0.78 -11.37 0.34
CA ILE A 57 0.05 -10.60 1.35
C ILE A 57 -1.34 -10.27 0.82
N PRO A 58 -2.42 -10.76 1.44
CA PRO A 58 -3.77 -10.46 1.00
C PRO A 58 -4.18 -9.07 1.50
N THR A 59 -4.84 -8.32 0.63
CA THR A 59 -5.65 -7.16 1.00
C THR A 59 -7.12 -7.46 0.75
N PHE A 60 -7.99 -6.66 1.37
CA PHE A 60 -9.43 -6.85 1.31
C PHE A 60 -10.09 -5.59 0.80
N THR A 61 -11.15 -5.71 0.02
CA THR A 61 -11.86 -4.56 -0.55
C THR A 61 -13.35 -4.84 -0.60
N ILE A 62 -14.16 -3.78 -0.58
CA ILE A 62 -15.62 -3.90 -0.57
C ILE A 62 -16.13 -3.67 -1.99
N VAL A 63 -16.82 -4.68 -2.51
CA VAL A 63 -17.31 -4.73 -3.89
C VAL A 63 -18.77 -5.17 -3.91
N ASP A 64 -19.45 -4.96 -5.03
CA ASP A 64 -20.77 -5.55 -5.27
C ASP A 64 -20.67 -7.06 -5.61
N GLU A 65 -21.79 -7.65 -5.98
CA GLU A 65 -21.85 -9.06 -6.38
C GLU A 65 -20.89 -9.36 -7.56
N MET A 66 -20.76 -8.43 -8.52
CA MET A 66 -19.95 -8.57 -9.74
C MET A 66 -18.47 -8.17 -9.56
N GLY A 67 -18.06 -7.72 -8.37
CA GLY A 67 -16.68 -7.28 -8.12
C GLY A 67 -16.41 -5.80 -8.42
N VAL A 68 -17.45 -4.99 -8.66
CA VAL A 68 -17.30 -3.54 -8.83
C VAL A 68 -17.03 -2.88 -7.48
N PRO A 69 -15.94 -2.10 -7.32
CA PRO A 69 -15.60 -1.51 -6.04
C PRO A 69 -16.53 -0.38 -5.62
N PHE A 70 -16.82 -0.34 -4.32
CA PHE A 70 -17.42 0.82 -3.68
C PHE A 70 -16.36 1.88 -3.41
N THR A 71 -16.68 3.13 -3.74
CA THR A 71 -15.84 4.30 -3.55
C THR A 71 -16.62 5.39 -2.84
N VAL A 72 -16.03 6.02 -1.83
CA VAL A 72 -16.66 7.08 -1.05
C VAL A 72 -16.16 8.44 -1.50
N VAL A 73 -16.98 9.48 -1.41
CA VAL A 73 -16.51 10.85 -1.59
C VAL A 73 -15.90 11.35 -0.28
N GLY A 74 -14.58 11.57 -0.28
CA GLY A 74 -13.87 12.16 0.85
C GLY A 74 -14.18 13.66 1.03
N GLU A 75 -13.81 14.21 2.18
CA GLU A 75 -13.97 15.64 2.48
C GLU A 75 -13.23 16.55 1.48
N ASP A 76 -12.17 16.03 0.87
CA ASP A 76 -11.39 16.67 -0.18
C ASP A 76 -12.03 16.54 -1.58
N ALA A 77 -13.31 16.15 -1.63
CA ALA A 77 -14.10 15.85 -2.83
C ALA A 77 -13.49 14.74 -3.71
N LYS A 78 -12.55 13.93 -3.18
CA LYS A 78 -11.97 12.81 -3.92
C LYS A 78 -12.81 11.55 -3.76
N VAL A 79 -13.10 10.91 -4.89
CA VAL A 79 -13.74 9.60 -4.92
C VAL A 79 -12.68 8.54 -4.58
N THR A 80 -12.75 7.97 -3.38
CA THR A 80 -11.73 7.06 -2.83
C THR A 80 -12.24 5.63 -2.66
N GLY A 81 -11.55 4.67 -3.26
CA GLY A 81 -11.69 3.24 -2.98
C GLY A 81 -10.61 2.75 -2.01
N TYR A 82 -10.90 1.70 -1.25
CA TYR A 82 -10.00 1.19 -0.22
C TYR A 82 -9.62 -0.27 -0.41
N PHE A 83 -8.33 -0.55 -0.16
CA PHE A 83 -7.77 -1.87 0.06
C PHE A 83 -7.34 -1.97 1.52
N PHE A 84 -8.10 -2.68 2.34
CA PHE A 84 -7.81 -2.88 3.75
C PHE A 84 -6.71 -3.92 3.93
N THR A 85 -5.75 -3.65 4.81
CA THR A 85 -4.71 -4.64 5.18
C THR A 85 -5.28 -5.79 6.01
N SER A 86 -6.53 -5.69 6.48
CA SER A 86 -7.15 -6.73 7.30
C SER A 86 -8.65 -6.91 7.05
N TYR A 87 -9.07 -8.17 7.09
CA TYR A 87 -10.49 -8.54 6.94
C TYR A 87 -11.39 -8.01 8.06
N PRO A 88 -11.00 -8.04 9.36
CA PRO A 88 -11.85 -7.51 10.43
C PRO A 88 -12.20 -6.04 10.21
N GLU A 89 -11.25 -5.24 9.72
CA GLU A 89 -11.48 -3.82 9.42
C GLU A 89 -12.45 -3.64 8.24
N ALA A 90 -12.21 -4.32 7.11
CA ALA A 90 -13.13 -4.31 5.98
C ALA A 90 -14.57 -4.72 6.38
N SER A 91 -14.69 -5.72 7.26
CA SER A 91 -15.97 -6.19 7.81
C SER A 91 -16.65 -5.18 8.73
N ARG A 92 -15.87 -4.50 9.57
CA ARG A 92 -16.36 -3.41 10.42
C ARG A 92 -16.92 -2.27 9.59
N ILE A 93 -16.18 -1.81 8.59
CA ILE A 93 -16.59 -0.73 7.68
C ILE A 93 -17.84 -1.13 6.89
N LEU A 94 -17.87 -2.33 6.29
CA LEU A 94 -19.05 -2.80 5.56
C LEU A 94 -20.30 -2.86 6.45
N ARG A 95 -20.17 -3.35 7.69
CA ARG A 95 -21.28 -3.41 8.65
C ARG A 95 -21.77 -2.01 9.04
N LEU A 96 -20.85 -1.10 9.31
CA LEU A 96 -21.17 0.29 9.62
C LEU A 96 -21.91 0.95 8.45
N ALA A 97 -21.37 0.82 7.23
CA ALA A 97 -21.97 1.39 6.02
C ALA A 97 -23.39 0.87 5.77
N LYS A 98 -23.62 -0.45 5.89
CA LYS A 98 -24.96 -1.06 5.82
C LYS A 98 -25.91 -0.45 6.84
N THR A 99 -25.49 -0.42 8.11
CA THR A 99 -26.31 0.04 9.23
C THR A 99 -26.65 1.53 9.12
N THR A 100 -25.69 2.36 8.74
CA THR A 100 -25.88 3.80 8.57
C THR A 100 -26.82 4.08 7.40
N ALA A 101 -26.63 3.40 6.26
CA ALA A 101 -27.52 3.55 5.11
C ALA A 101 -28.97 3.13 5.44
N ASP A 102 -29.17 2.02 6.16
CA ASP A 102 -30.50 1.58 6.60
C ASP A 102 -31.16 2.60 7.53
N LYS A 103 -30.40 3.18 8.47
CA LYS A 103 -30.89 4.23 9.37
C LYS A 103 -31.29 5.50 8.60
N SER A 104 -30.46 5.93 7.64
CA SER A 104 -30.75 7.10 6.82
C SER A 104 -32.00 6.90 5.97
N ILE A 105 -32.15 5.74 5.32
CA ILE A 105 -33.33 5.37 4.55
C ILE A 105 -34.59 5.34 5.43
N ALA A 106 -34.50 4.74 6.62
CA ALA A 106 -35.63 4.70 7.55
C ALA A 106 -36.04 6.10 8.05
N LYS A 107 -35.06 7.00 8.24
CA LYS A 107 -35.31 8.39 8.61
C LYS A 107 -36.02 9.14 7.48
N MET A 108 -35.49 9.10 6.25
CA MET A 108 -36.11 9.78 5.10
C MET A 108 -37.56 9.30 4.85
N LYS A 109 -37.83 8.01 5.02
CA LYS A 109 -39.20 7.46 4.92
C LYS A 109 -40.15 7.98 6.00
N ARG A 110 -39.64 8.29 7.18
CA ARG A 110 -40.42 8.80 8.31
C ARG A 110 -40.70 10.28 8.15
N ASP A 111 -39.71 11.05 7.72
CA ASP A 111 -39.78 12.50 7.60
C ASP A 111 -40.69 12.91 6.42
N GLY A 112 -40.93 12.01 5.46
CA GLY A 112 -41.92 12.19 4.38
C GLY A 112 -41.53 13.27 3.36
N GLU A 113 -40.30 13.76 3.43
CA GLU A 113 -39.75 14.85 2.61
C GLU A 113 -39.41 14.40 1.18
N PHE A 114 -39.26 13.09 0.96
CA PHE A 114 -38.89 12.48 -0.32
C PHE A 114 -39.84 11.34 -0.68
N SER A 115 -40.11 11.16 -1.98
CA SER A 115 -40.85 10.00 -2.49
C SER A 115 -40.08 8.69 -2.28
N LEU A 116 -40.78 7.55 -2.33
CA LEU A 116 -40.12 6.24 -2.19
C LEU A 116 -39.12 5.97 -3.33
N GLU A 117 -39.40 6.52 -4.51
CA GLU A 117 -38.52 6.49 -5.68
C GLU A 117 -37.22 7.28 -5.43
N GLU A 118 -37.30 8.45 -4.80
CA GLU A 118 -36.13 9.29 -4.47
C GLU A 118 -35.27 8.72 -3.34
N ILE A 119 -35.88 8.05 -2.36
CA ILE A 119 -35.16 7.41 -1.23
C ILE A 119 -34.30 6.24 -1.71
N GLY A 120 -34.73 5.55 -2.77
CA GLY A 120 -34.02 4.42 -3.35
C GLY A 120 -33.87 3.22 -2.40
N SER A 121 -32.85 2.40 -2.66
CA SER A 121 -32.54 1.20 -1.88
C SER A 121 -31.12 1.26 -1.31
N ASN A 122 -30.86 0.54 -0.23
CA ASN A 122 -29.54 0.51 0.39
C ASN A 122 -28.50 -0.05 -0.61
N PRO A 123 -27.53 0.77 -1.08
CA PRO A 123 -26.57 0.35 -2.09
C PRO A 123 -25.64 -0.76 -1.58
N TRP A 124 -25.47 -0.85 -0.26
CA TRP A 124 -24.61 -1.85 0.38
C TRP A 124 -25.28 -3.22 0.53
N LYS A 125 -26.58 -3.37 0.23
CA LYS A 125 -27.32 -4.61 0.51
C LYS A 125 -26.67 -5.86 -0.09
N LYS A 126 -26.17 -5.73 -1.33
CA LYS A 126 -25.47 -6.79 -2.07
C LYS A 126 -23.94 -6.72 -1.95
N ALA A 127 -23.41 -5.78 -1.18
CA ALA A 127 -21.98 -5.64 -1.03
C ALA A 127 -21.37 -6.83 -0.26
N ARG A 128 -20.21 -7.27 -0.76
CA ARG A 128 -19.38 -8.34 -0.21
C ARG A 128 -17.95 -7.85 -0.04
N ILE A 129 -17.21 -8.55 0.82
CA ILE A 129 -15.75 -8.37 0.90
C ILE A 129 -15.13 -9.31 -0.12
N SER A 130 -14.20 -8.77 -0.89
CA SER A 130 -13.34 -9.48 -1.80
C SER A 130 -11.88 -9.33 -1.39
N THR A 131 -10.99 -10.02 -2.06
CA THR A 131 -9.56 -9.99 -1.77
C THR A 131 -8.75 -9.86 -3.04
N VAL A 132 -7.67 -9.08 -2.96
CA VAL A 132 -6.63 -9.01 -3.99
C VAL A 132 -5.26 -9.03 -3.30
N PRO A 133 -4.23 -9.58 -3.96
CA PRO A 133 -2.84 -9.47 -3.50
C PRO A 133 -2.37 -8.02 -3.27
N LEU A 134 -1.41 -7.81 -2.37
CA LEU A 134 -0.92 -6.48 -2.01
C LEU A 134 -0.13 -5.81 -3.14
N ASP A 135 0.62 -6.57 -3.95
CA ASP A 135 1.27 -6.07 -5.17
C ASP A 135 0.26 -5.45 -6.14
N TYR A 136 -0.90 -6.10 -6.30
CA TYR A 136 -2.00 -5.58 -7.09
C TYR A 136 -2.55 -4.28 -6.50
N ALA A 137 -2.83 -4.25 -5.20
CA ALA A 137 -3.32 -3.05 -4.52
C ALA A 137 -2.32 -1.88 -4.64
N VAL A 138 -1.03 -2.11 -4.37
CA VAL A 138 0.04 -1.12 -4.52
C VAL A 138 0.10 -0.62 -5.96
N THR A 139 0.03 -1.50 -6.96
CA THR A 139 0.03 -1.11 -8.38
C THR A 139 -1.13 -0.17 -8.72
N ILE A 140 -2.34 -0.47 -8.23
CA ILE A 140 -3.53 0.37 -8.46
C ILE A 140 -3.38 1.73 -7.75
N VAL A 141 -2.91 1.75 -6.51
CA VAL A 141 -2.69 3.00 -5.75
C VAL A 141 -1.63 3.88 -6.41
N SER A 142 -0.48 3.30 -6.77
CA SER A 142 0.61 4.02 -7.44
C SER A 142 0.16 4.61 -8.78
N LYS A 143 -0.59 3.84 -9.60
CA LYS A 143 -1.15 4.33 -10.87
C LYS A 143 -2.18 5.44 -10.67
N ALA A 144 -3.04 5.32 -9.66
CA ALA A 144 -4.05 6.34 -9.35
C ALA A 144 -3.39 7.68 -8.98
N ASN A 145 -2.29 7.65 -8.22
CA ASN A 145 -1.55 8.85 -7.84
C ASN A 145 -0.86 9.55 -9.03
N MET A 146 -0.55 8.83 -10.11
CA MET A 146 0.07 9.39 -11.32
C MET A 146 -0.95 10.02 -12.29
N MET A 147 -2.22 9.64 -12.21
CA MET A 147 -3.27 10.19 -13.07
C MET A 147 -3.88 11.45 -12.44
N ALA A 148 -3.16 12.57 -12.55
CA ALA A 148 -3.62 13.89 -12.13
C ALA A 148 -4.82 14.34 -12.98
N GLY A 149 -6.04 14.22 -12.46
CA GLY A 149 -7.24 14.76 -13.10
C GLY A 149 -8.51 13.94 -12.84
N GLY A 150 -9.17 14.17 -11.70
CA GLY A 150 -10.57 13.74 -11.46
C GLY A 150 -10.85 12.23 -11.45
N GLY A 151 -9.81 11.39 -11.35
CA GLY A 151 -9.94 9.92 -11.29
C GLY A 151 -10.35 9.41 -9.90
N VAL A 152 -10.68 8.11 -9.83
CA VAL A 152 -10.83 7.40 -8.54
C VAL A 152 -9.47 7.28 -7.88
N TYR A 153 -9.37 7.75 -6.66
CA TYR A 153 -8.21 7.53 -5.80
C TYR A 153 -8.36 6.19 -5.12
N PHE A 154 -7.27 5.45 -4.99
CA PHE A 154 -7.26 4.24 -4.19
C PHE A 154 -6.30 4.42 -3.02
N LYS A 155 -6.64 3.86 -1.87
CA LYS A 155 -5.79 3.87 -0.68
C LYS A 155 -5.63 2.46 -0.12
N ILE A 156 -4.45 2.17 0.41
CA ILE A 156 -4.26 1.02 1.29
C ILE A 156 -4.55 1.50 2.71
N ALA A 157 -5.56 0.90 3.34
CA ALA A 157 -6.04 1.29 4.66
C ALA A 157 -5.55 0.28 5.71
N PRO A 158 -4.67 0.67 6.65
CA PRO A 158 -4.37 -0.15 7.82
C PRO A 158 -5.59 -0.27 8.73
N ALA A 159 -5.57 -1.22 9.66
CA ALA A 159 -6.59 -1.23 10.71
C ALA A 159 -6.35 -0.08 11.68
N GLU A 160 -7.42 0.45 12.27
CA GLU A 160 -7.38 1.57 13.21
C GLU A 160 -6.46 1.29 14.42
N GLU A 161 -6.48 0.05 14.92
CA GLU A 161 -5.58 -0.39 16.00
C GLU A 161 -4.10 -0.33 15.61
N ASP A 162 -3.75 -0.62 14.35
CA ASP A 162 -2.35 -0.56 13.89
C ASP A 162 -1.87 0.88 13.79
N VAL A 163 -2.75 1.80 13.35
CA VAL A 163 -2.46 3.23 13.35
C VAL A 163 -2.20 3.71 14.77
N ASN A 164 -3.12 3.41 15.71
CA ASN A 164 -2.97 3.80 17.11
C ASN A 164 -1.69 3.24 17.75
N ASN A 165 -1.35 1.98 17.45
CA ASN A 165 -0.11 1.37 17.92
C ASN A 165 1.14 2.05 17.34
N ALA A 166 1.11 2.43 16.07
CA ALA A 166 2.22 3.14 15.43
C ALA A 166 2.44 4.51 16.08
N LEU A 167 1.38 5.29 16.25
CA LEU A 167 1.41 6.61 16.91
C LEU A 167 1.91 6.52 18.34
N ALA A 168 1.48 5.51 19.10
CA ALA A 168 1.97 5.27 20.45
C ALA A 168 3.47 4.94 20.51
N VAL A 169 4.02 4.30 19.47
CA VAL A 169 5.45 3.96 19.41
C VAL A 169 6.30 5.15 18.95
N THR A 170 5.84 5.92 17.96
CA THR A 170 6.59 7.07 17.43
C THR A 170 6.46 8.33 18.31
N GLY A 171 5.37 8.43 19.08
CA GLY A 171 5.01 9.63 19.83
C GLY A 171 4.37 10.72 18.96
N ASP A 172 3.94 10.36 17.75
CA ASP A 172 3.26 11.28 16.84
C ASP A 172 1.76 11.39 17.18
N ASN A 173 1.15 12.50 16.78
CA ASN A 173 -0.28 12.74 17.00
C ASN A 173 -1.15 12.25 15.84
N ASP A 174 -0.56 12.04 14.66
CA ASP A 174 -1.29 11.65 13.46
C ASP A 174 -0.39 10.88 12.50
N LEU A 175 -0.98 9.94 11.77
CA LEU A 175 -0.33 9.19 10.70
C LEU A 175 -0.82 9.79 9.38
N SER A 176 0.10 10.36 8.60
CA SER A 176 -0.29 11.01 7.34
C SER A 176 -1.17 10.09 6.49
N GLU A 177 -2.20 10.68 5.89
CA GLU A 177 -3.21 9.92 5.17
C GLU A 177 -2.61 8.99 4.11
N GLY A 178 -3.10 7.73 4.06
CA GLY A 178 -2.69 6.74 3.07
C GLY A 178 -1.40 5.98 3.39
N LYS A 179 -0.76 6.26 4.54
CA LYS A 179 0.39 5.49 5.03
C LYS A 179 -0.04 4.18 5.67
N VAL A 180 0.81 3.16 5.55
CA VAL A 180 0.61 1.86 6.18
C VAL A 180 1.79 1.56 7.12
N PRO A 181 1.57 1.53 8.45
CA PRO A 181 2.64 1.28 9.39
C PRO A 181 3.05 -0.19 9.36
N LEU A 182 4.35 -0.42 9.56
CA LEU A 182 4.96 -1.73 9.70
C LEU A 182 5.83 -1.73 10.96
N PHE A 183 5.72 -2.79 11.75
CA PHE A 183 6.40 -2.95 13.02
C PHE A 183 7.54 -3.96 12.89
N TYR A 184 8.67 -3.64 13.52
CA TYR A 184 9.82 -4.54 13.57
C TYR A 184 10.64 -4.34 14.85
N TYR A 185 11.53 -5.29 15.12
CA TYR A 185 12.61 -5.15 16.09
C TYR A 185 13.93 -5.09 15.34
N GLU A 186 14.81 -4.19 15.76
CA GLU A 186 16.19 -4.15 15.27
C GLU A 186 16.87 -5.51 15.51
N ASP A 187 17.62 -6.00 14.53
CA ASP A 187 18.34 -7.28 14.52
C ASP A 187 17.48 -8.55 14.70
N PHE A 188 16.14 -8.44 14.72
CA PHE A 188 15.28 -9.61 14.80
C PHE A 188 15.15 -10.29 13.44
N THR A 189 15.44 -11.59 13.40
CA THR A 189 15.32 -12.40 12.19
C THR A 189 14.47 -13.63 12.44
N ILE A 190 13.77 -14.08 11.40
CA ILE A 190 12.99 -15.31 11.40
C ILE A 190 13.48 -16.23 10.28
N ASP A 191 13.33 -17.53 10.50
CA ASP A 191 13.55 -18.53 9.46
C ASP A 191 12.33 -18.54 8.52
N VAL A 192 12.54 -18.23 7.24
CA VAL A 192 11.47 -18.28 6.23
C VAL A 192 11.69 -19.47 5.32
N ASN A 193 10.71 -20.38 5.28
CA ASN A 193 10.73 -21.50 4.33
C ASN A 193 10.32 -20.98 2.95
N ILE A 194 11.31 -20.63 2.11
CA ILE A 194 11.08 -20.31 0.71
C ILE A 194 10.86 -21.64 -0.02
N LYS A 195 9.66 -21.89 -0.53
CA LYS A 195 9.40 -23.03 -1.42
C LYS A 195 10.19 -22.83 -2.71
N GLY A 196 11.25 -23.60 -2.92
CA GLY A 196 12.01 -23.59 -4.17
C GLY A 196 13.51 -23.88 -4.05
N ASP A 197 14.07 -23.90 -2.84
CA ASP A 197 15.48 -24.26 -2.66
C ASP A 197 15.59 -25.72 -2.19
N ASP A 198 15.62 -26.65 -3.15
CA ASP A 198 15.92 -28.07 -2.94
C ASP A 198 17.43 -28.31 -2.68
N THR A 199 18.22 -27.26 -2.46
CA THR A 199 19.57 -27.39 -1.91
C THR A 199 19.47 -27.32 -0.38
N GLY A 200 19.74 -28.43 0.30
CA GLY A 200 19.56 -28.61 1.74
C GLY A 200 20.43 -27.73 2.65
N GLU A 201 20.83 -26.54 2.24
CA GLU A 201 21.78 -25.66 2.92
C GLU A 201 21.40 -24.17 2.80
N ALA A 202 20.36 -23.72 3.50
CA ALA A 202 20.38 -22.49 4.29
C ALA A 202 19.00 -22.23 4.91
N ARG A 203 18.95 -22.08 6.23
CA ARG A 203 17.86 -21.32 6.84
C ARG A 203 17.99 -19.89 6.33
N ASN A 204 17.13 -19.48 5.41
CA ASN A 204 17.08 -18.10 4.94
C ASN A 204 16.48 -17.22 6.03
N LYS A 205 17.36 -16.74 6.90
CA LYS A 205 17.02 -15.74 7.92
C LYS A 205 16.65 -14.45 7.21
N LYS A 206 15.46 -13.94 7.51
CA LYS A 206 14.95 -12.68 6.97
C LYS A 206 14.50 -11.77 8.11
N SER A 207 14.60 -10.47 7.89
CA SER A 207 14.16 -9.41 8.78
C SER A 207 12.65 -9.16 8.58
N PRO A 208 11.78 -9.50 9.55
CA PRO A 208 10.35 -9.46 9.33
C PRO A 208 9.75 -8.07 9.60
N LEU A 209 8.89 -7.64 8.69
CA LEU A 209 8.05 -6.45 8.82
C LEU A 209 6.60 -6.87 9.04
N TYR A 210 6.05 -6.61 10.24
CA TYR A 210 4.70 -6.99 10.60
C TYR A 210 3.72 -5.85 10.37
N PHE A 211 2.54 -6.14 9.83
CA PHE A 211 1.42 -5.17 9.83
C PHE A 211 0.81 -4.98 11.23
N ARG A 212 1.04 -5.93 12.15
CA ARG A 212 0.45 -5.98 13.49
C ARG A 212 1.52 -5.96 14.57
N LYS A 213 1.48 -4.98 15.48
CA LYS A 213 2.44 -4.87 16.59
C LYS A 213 2.37 -6.07 17.53
N ASP A 214 1.17 -6.51 17.90
CA ASP A 214 0.99 -7.60 18.85
C ASP A 214 1.50 -8.95 18.29
N GLU A 215 1.43 -9.15 16.98
CA GLU A 215 1.96 -10.34 16.31
C GLU A 215 3.49 -10.36 16.31
N LEU A 216 4.15 -9.22 16.06
CA LEU A 216 5.60 -9.06 16.23
C LEU A 216 6.01 -9.43 17.67
N GLU A 217 5.35 -8.84 18.67
CA GLU A 217 5.69 -9.07 20.08
C GLU A 217 5.50 -10.54 20.48
N LYS A 218 4.40 -11.16 20.03
CA LYS A 218 4.09 -12.57 20.31
C LYS A 218 5.13 -13.50 19.67
N GLU A 219 5.50 -13.25 18.42
CA GLU A 219 6.48 -14.10 17.72
C GLU A 219 7.87 -13.96 18.33
N TRP A 220 8.29 -12.74 18.67
CA TRP A 220 9.56 -12.52 19.34
C TRP A 220 9.63 -13.24 20.69
N ARG A 221 8.58 -13.14 21.52
CA ARG A 221 8.50 -13.84 22.82
C ARG A 221 8.54 -15.37 22.64
N ARG A 222 7.89 -15.88 21.58
CA ARG A 222 7.90 -17.31 21.25
C ARG A 222 9.30 -17.82 20.90
N LEU A 223 10.07 -17.03 20.15
CA LEU A 223 11.43 -17.39 19.73
C LEU A 223 12.48 -17.11 20.81
N ASN A 224 12.20 -16.17 21.73
CA ASN A 224 13.12 -15.73 22.78
C ASN A 224 12.56 -15.94 24.20
N PRO A 225 12.11 -17.15 24.59
CA PRO A 225 11.38 -17.38 25.83
C PRO A 225 12.20 -17.12 27.10
N LYS A 226 13.52 -17.03 26.99
CA LYS A 226 14.45 -16.77 28.11
C LYS A 226 14.73 -15.30 28.33
N ILE A 227 14.42 -14.43 27.38
CA ILE A 227 14.66 -12.99 27.47
C ILE A 227 13.40 -12.34 28.03
N LYS A 228 13.52 -11.73 29.21
CA LYS A 228 12.36 -11.18 29.94
C LYS A 228 11.84 -9.88 29.34
N GLU A 229 12.75 -9.05 28.83
CA GLU A 229 12.43 -7.73 28.28
C GLU A 229 12.55 -7.77 26.76
N ALA A 230 11.46 -7.38 26.09
CA ALA A 230 11.46 -7.26 24.64
C ALA A 230 12.23 -6.00 24.20
N PRO A 231 12.90 -6.02 23.03
CA PRO A 231 13.49 -4.83 22.44
C PRO A 231 12.44 -3.72 22.26
N LYS A 232 12.92 -2.50 22.04
CA LYS A 232 12.03 -1.40 21.65
C LYS A 232 11.45 -1.70 20.26
N VAL A 233 10.13 -1.61 20.14
CA VAL A 233 9.46 -1.71 18.83
C VAL A 233 9.82 -0.49 18.00
N SER A 234 10.20 -0.71 16.75
CA SER A 234 10.41 0.33 15.75
C SER A 234 9.29 0.29 14.70
N VAL A 235 8.99 1.44 14.10
CA VAL A 235 7.95 1.61 13.08
C VAL A 235 8.58 2.13 11.81
N THR A 236 8.23 1.50 10.68
CA THR A 236 8.49 2.02 9.33
C THR A 236 7.17 2.10 8.56
N GLU A 237 7.21 2.58 7.33
CA GLU A 237 6.04 2.80 6.49
C GLU A 237 6.20 2.05 5.15
N LEU A 238 5.15 1.35 4.74
CA LEU A 238 5.15 0.47 3.56
C LEU A 238 5.70 1.16 2.32
N PHE A 239 5.12 2.29 1.90
CA PHE A 239 5.53 2.95 0.65
C PHE A 239 6.95 3.53 0.74
N SER A 240 7.40 3.91 1.92
CA SER A 240 8.78 4.35 2.17
C SER A 240 9.77 3.21 1.91
N ILE A 241 9.48 2.00 2.41
CA ILE A 241 10.28 0.80 2.13
C ILE A 241 10.23 0.44 0.64
N LEU A 242 9.04 0.43 0.03
CA LEU A 242 8.91 0.08 -1.39
C LEU A 242 9.66 1.07 -2.29
N THR A 243 9.61 2.36 -1.97
CA THR A 243 10.34 3.40 -2.70
C THR A 243 11.85 3.19 -2.58
N GLU A 244 12.34 2.85 -1.38
CA GLU A 244 13.75 2.59 -1.14
C GLU A 244 14.25 1.34 -1.90
N LEU A 245 13.46 0.26 -1.94
CA LEU A 245 13.80 -0.98 -2.65
C LEU A 245 14.01 -0.77 -4.16
N VAL A 246 13.22 0.11 -4.78
CA VAL A 246 13.33 0.40 -6.22
C VAL A 246 14.13 1.66 -6.54
N ARG A 247 14.64 2.37 -5.51
CA ARG A 247 15.38 3.61 -5.70
C ARG A 247 16.66 3.34 -6.49
N PRO A 248 16.92 4.05 -7.60
CA PRO A 248 18.19 3.98 -8.29
C PRO A 248 19.35 4.29 -7.34
N ASP A 249 20.46 3.57 -7.44
CA ASP A 249 21.63 3.70 -6.57
C ASP A 249 21.38 3.41 -5.08
N GLY A 250 20.32 2.67 -4.73
CA GLY A 250 20.08 2.23 -3.36
C GLY A 250 21.27 1.43 -2.80
N THR A 251 21.79 1.84 -1.64
CA THR A 251 22.99 1.25 -1.03
C THR A 251 22.69 0.31 0.13
N ASP A 252 21.46 0.32 0.63
CA ASP A 252 21.05 -0.43 1.81
C ASP A 252 20.71 -1.88 1.45
N ASN A 253 21.75 -2.72 1.40
CA ASN A 253 21.59 -4.13 1.03
C ASN A 253 20.79 -4.95 2.06
N GLU A 254 20.64 -4.48 3.30
CA GLU A 254 19.86 -5.17 4.33
C GLU A 254 18.38 -5.24 3.97
N LEU A 255 17.90 -4.32 3.13
CA LEU A 255 16.51 -4.30 2.67
C LEU A 255 16.15 -5.49 1.77
N LYS A 256 17.13 -6.14 1.13
CA LYS A 256 16.93 -7.36 0.33
C LYS A 256 16.58 -8.58 1.20
N ASP A 257 16.84 -8.49 2.49
CA ASP A 257 16.53 -9.53 3.47
C ASP A 257 15.22 -9.28 4.22
N LEU A 258 14.43 -8.30 3.78
CA LEU A 258 13.11 -8.07 4.35
C LEU A 258 12.09 -9.13 3.90
N VAL A 259 11.15 -9.41 4.80
CA VAL A 259 9.94 -10.19 4.51
C VAL A 259 8.74 -9.52 5.16
N PHE A 260 7.64 -9.35 4.41
CA PHE A 260 6.40 -8.85 4.97
C PHE A 260 5.61 -9.99 5.60
N ILE A 261 5.10 -9.79 6.82
CA ILE A 261 4.32 -10.79 7.54
C ILE A 261 2.86 -10.37 7.56
N SER A 262 2.03 -11.06 6.76
CA SER A 262 0.59 -10.82 6.68
C SER A 262 -0.08 -10.98 8.05
N PRO A 263 -1.10 -10.16 8.40
CA PRO A 263 -1.83 -10.35 9.64
C PRO A 263 -2.40 -11.76 9.78
N LYS A 264 -2.33 -12.33 10.97
CA LYS A 264 -2.77 -13.69 11.25
C LYS A 264 -4.22 -13.92 10.82
N GLY A 265 -4.45 -15.05 10.15
CA GLY A 265 -5.77 -15.44 9.65
C GLY A 265 -6.19 -14.77 8.33
N SER A 266 -5.37 -13.86 7.79
CA SER A 266 -5.70 -13.21 6.51
C SER A 266 -5.71 -14.20 5.35
N GLU A 267 -4.82 -15.20 5.31
CA GLU A 267 -4.87 -16.27 4.29
C GLU A 267 -6.15 -17.13 4.37
N THR A 268 -6.60 -17.46 5.59
CA THR A 268 -7.87 -18.14 5.79
C THR A 268 -9.02 -17.29 5.23
N LYS A 269 -9.02 -15.99 5.53
CA LYS A 269 -10.04 -15.05 5.03
C LYS A 269 -9.95 -14.81 3.53
N ARG A 270 -8.76 -14.81 2.94
CA ARG A 270 -8.55 -14.77 1.50
C ARG A 270 -9.24 -15.96 0.84
N THR A 271 -8.99 -17.17 1.35
CA THR A 271 -9.62 -18.41 0.85
C THR A 271 -11.15 -18.37 0.99
N GLU A 272 -11.66 -17.91 2.14
CA GLU A 272 -13.11 -17.72 2.33
C GLU A 272 -13.71 -16.72 1.33
N CYS A 273 -13.03 -15.59 1.06
CA CYS A 273 -13.50 -14.58 0.10
C CYS A 273 -13.53 -15.13 -1.32
N ILE A 274 -12.48 -15.84 -1.75
CA ILE A 274 -12.42 -16.49 -3.06
C ILE A 274 -13.58 -17.49 -3.20
N LYS A 275 -13.80 -18.34 -2.19
CA LYS A 275 -14.90 -19.31 -2.19
C LYS A 275 -16.27 -18.62 -2.27
N LYS A 276 -16.47 -17.53 -1.53
CA LYS A 276 -17.74 -16.78 -1.53
C LYS A 276 -17.98 -16.01 -2.84
N GLY A 277 -16.93 -15.53 -3.49
CA GLY A 277 -17.01 -14.85 -4.79
C GLY A 277 -17.34 -15.79 -5.94
N GLY A 278 -17.03 -17.08 -5.81
CA GLY A 278 -17.35 -18.07 -6.83
C GLY A 278 -16.62 -17.80 -8.15
N LYS A 279 -17.37 -17.53 -9.21
CA LYS A 279 -16.83 -17.19 -10.54
C LYS A 279 -16.71 -15.68 -10.78
N GLU A 280 -17.23 -14.87 -9.87
CA GLU A 280 -17.21 -13.42 -10.02
C GLU A 280 -15.81 -12.86 -9.82
N ALA A 281 -15.51 -11.78 -10.55
CA ALA A 281 -14.21 -11.13 -10.44
C ALA A 281 -13.97 -10.66 -8.99
N PRO A 282 -12.75 -10.80 -8.46
CA PRO A 282 -12.45 -10.28 -7.14
C PRO A 282 -12.52 -8.75 -7.12
N PHE A 283 -12.20 -8.10 -8.24
CA PHE A 283 -12.19 -6.66 -8.40
C PHE A 283 -12.24 -6.30 -9.88
N VAL A 284 -13.10 -5.35 -10.27
CA VAL A 284 -13.23 -4.88 -11.66
C VAL A 284 -12.65 -3.48 -11.79
N VAL A 285 -11.53 -3.36 -12.52
CA VAL A 285 -10.90 -2.07 -12.80
C VAL A 285 -11.76 -1.25 -13.77
N GLY A 286 -11.82 0.07 -13.56
CA GLY A 286 -12.51 1.01 -14.45
C GLY A 286 -14.02 1.15 -14.21
N LYS A 287 -14.62 0.27 -13.38
CA LYS A 287 -15.98 0.44 -12.86
C LYS A 287 -15.93 0.86 -11.40
N ARG A 288 -16.97 1.56 -10.94
CA ARG A 288 -17.11 2.03 -9.55
C ARG A 288 -18.56 2.24 -9.15
N ILE A 289 -18.83 2.06 -7.88
CA ILE A 289 -20.07 2.49 -7.24
C ILE A 289 -19.72 3.63 -6.31
N ILE A 290 -20.18 4.84 -6.64
CA ILE A 290 -19.98 6.01 -5.80
C ILE A 290 -21.07 6.04 -4.73
N VAL A 291 -20.67 6.16 -3.48
CA VAL A 291 -21.56 6.35 -2.33
C VAL A 291 -21.15 7.63 -1.59
N LEU A 292 -22.17 8.35 -1.14
CA LEU A 292 -22.05 9.57 -0.35
C LEU A 292 -22.23 9.26 1.14
#